data_AF-A0A1U7N630-F1
#
_entry.id   AF-A0A1U7N630-F1
#
_cell.length_a   1.000
_cell.length_b   1.000
_cell.length_c   1.000
_cell.angle_alpha   90.00
_cell.angle_beta   90.00
_cell.angle_gamma   90.00
#
_symmetry.space_group_name_H-M   'P 1'
#
loop_
_entity.id
_entity.type
_entity.pdbx_description
1 polymer ?
#
loop_
_entity_poly.entity_id
_entity_poly.type
_entity_poly.pdbx_seq_one_letter_code
_entity_poly.pdbx_strand_id
1 'polypeptide(L)'
;MSTIDKITTNEELFTELTPEQGAMVEGGATLQVRYLFANKPSQDDPVIQVGRGTVFAKNNVKTTQKIFKNIKFTDKTTLSIWDQDSGANNDDLLGFVNVSQTPTGVKSLKVNGYTLTYRVF
;
A
#
# COMPACT_ATOMS: atom_id res chain seq x y z
N MET A 1 39.23 -45.52 36.13
CA MET A 1 39.09 -44.04 36.07
C MET A 1 38.04 -43.76 35.00
N SER A 2 36.77 -43.70 35.39
CA SER A 2 35.97 -42.51 35.73
C SER A 2 35.41 -41.77 34.51
N THR A 3 34.10 -41.94 34.32
CA THR A 3 33.19 -41.28 33.39
C THR A 3 33.07 -39.77 33.68
N ILE A 4 32.94 -38.94 32.64
CA ILE A 4 32.26 -37.63 32.69
C ILE A 4 31.38 -37.48 31.44
N ASP A 5 30.08 -37.39 31.69
CA ASP A 5 28.99 -36.99 30.79
C ASP A 5 29.15 -35.56 30.25
N LYS A 6 28.61 -35.26 29.06
CA LYS A 6 27.44 -34.37 28.91
C LYS A 6 27.12 -34.00 27.46
N ILE A 7 25.82 -34.08 27.20
CA ILE A 7 25.03 -33.60 26.06
C ILE A 7 25.18 -32.08 25.87
N THR A 8 25.22 -31.63 24.62
CA THR A 8 24.64 -30.36 24.13
C THR A 8 24.75 -30.42 22.59
N THR A 9 23.70 -30.79 21.85
CA THR A 9 22.57 -29.89 21.48
C THR A 9 23.07 -28.47 21.34
N ASN A 10 23.20 -28.00 20.09
CA ASN A 10 23.13 -26.60 19.63
C ASN A 10 23.84 -26.55 18.27
N GLU A 11 23.28 -26.06 17.19
CA GLU A 11 22.00 -25.41 16.94
C GLU A 11 21.74 -25.74 15.46
N GLU A 12 20.58 -26.30 15.14
CA GLU A 12 20.02 -26.07 13.81
C GLU A 12 20.10 -24.56 13.59
N LEU A 13 20.80 -24.17 12.52
CA LEU A 13 21.08 -22.79 12.17
C LEU A 13 19.77 -22.08 11.73
N PHE A 14 18.74 -22.12 12.56
CA PHE A 14 17.62 -21.21 12.48
C PHE A 14 18.19 -19.86 12.92
N THR A 15 18.74 -19.16 11.94
CA THR A 15 18.90 -17.72 12.05
C THR A 15 17.50 -17.21 12.35
N GLU A 16 17.26 -16.81 13.59
CA GLU A 16 16.03 -16.15 14.00
C GLU A 16 15.91 -14.92 13.11
N LEU A 17 15.14 -15.05 12.04
CA LEU A 17 14.87 -13.94 11.15
C LEU A 17 14.18 -12.91 12.03
N THR A 18 14.71 -11.68 12.04
CA THR A 18 13.99 -10.60 12.70
C THR A 18 12.59 -10.54 12.08
N PRO A 19 11.54 -10.07 12.79
CA PRO A 19 10.19 -10.01 12.23
C PRO A 19 10.15 -9.33 10.84
N GLU A 20 11.06 -8.38 10.59
CA GLU A 20 11.27 -7.70 9.31
C GLU A 20 11.85 -8.63 8.22
N GLN A 21 12.71 -9.58 8.59
CA GLN A 21 13.25 -10.62 7.71
C GLN A 21 12.32 -11.84 7.58
N GLY A 22 11.47 -12.11 8.58
CA GLY A 22 10.44 -13.15 8.52
C GLY A 22 9.33 -12.82 7.52
N ALA A 23 8.98 -11.53 7.40
CA ALA A 23 8.06 -11.04 6.36
C ALA A 23 8.61 -11.24 4.93
N MET A 24 9.93 -11.34 4.75
CA MET A 24 10.53 -11.66 3.44
C MET A 24 10.30 -13.12 3.00
N VAL A 25 10.00 -14.04 3.92
CA VAL A 25 9.89 -15.48 3.60
C VAL A 25 8.52 -15.84 3.01
N GLU A 26 7.48 -15.03 3.19
CA GLU A 26 6.17 -15.18 2.53
C GLU A 26 5.92 -14.15 1.40
N GLY A 27 6.91 -13.30 1.09
CA GLY A 27 7.11 -12.70 -0.24
C GLY A 27 6.19 -11.55 -0.68
N GLY A 28 5.45 -10.90 0.23
CA GLY A 28 4.64 -9.74 -0.16
C GLY A 28 4.18 -8.86 1.00
N ALA A 29 3.90 -7.59 0.68
CA ALA A 29 3.33 -6.61 1.62
C ALA A 29 1.87 -6.30 1.27
N THR A 30 1.15 -5.74 2.24
CA THR A 30 -0.23 -5.28 2.04
C THR A 30 -0.28 -3.75 2.08
N LEU A 31 -0.68 -3.16 0.96
CA LEU A 31 -1.05 -1.75 0.87
C LEU A 31 -2.52 -1.58 1.26
N GLN A 32 -2.80 -0.81 2.30
CA GLN A 32 -4.16 -0.40 2.64
C GLN A 32 -4.43 1.04 2.21
N VAL A 33 -5.37 1.22 1.30
CA VAL A 33 -5.92 2.51 0.87
C VAL A 33 -7.13 2.84 1.73
N ARG A 34 -7.11 3.97 2.45
CA ARG A 34 -8.05 4.24 3.55
C ARG A 34 -9.11 5.27 3.21
N TYR A 35 -8.70 6.50 2.96
CA TYR A 35 -9.60 7.63 2.72
C TYR A 35 -9.11 8.48 1.56
N LEU A 36 -10.05 8.94 0.74
CA LEU A 36 -9.85 10.04 -0.19
C LEU A 36 -10.56 11.26 0.36
N PHE A 37 -9.81 12.26 0.82
CA PHE A 37 -10.37 13.56 1.17
C PHE A 37 -10.41 14.43 -0.08
N ALA A 38 -11.59 14.92 -0.44
CA ALA A 38 -11.77 15.88 -1.53
C ALA A 38 -12.02 17.27 -0.94
N ASN A 39 -11.17 18.23 -1.31
CA ASN A 39 -11.24 19.61 -0.87
C ASN A 39 -11.14 20.55 -2.08
N LYS A 40 -12.09 20.42 -3.00
CA LYS A 40 -12.23 21.31 -4.15
C LYS A 40 -13.71 21.67 -4.39
N PRO A 41 -13.99 22.84 -4.97
CA PRO A 41 -15.36 23.29 -5.21
C PRO A 41 -16.04 22.56 -6.38
N SER A 42 -15.28 21.97 -7.32
CA SER A 42 -15.79 21.24 -8.48
C SER A 42 -16.03 19.74 -8.20
N GLN A 43 -17.00 19.18 -8.91
CA GLN A 43 -17.21 17.74 -8.98
C GLN A 43 -16.29 17.16 -10.03
N ASP A 44 -15.41 16.28 -9.59
CA ASP A 44 -14.54 15.53 -10.48
C ASP A 44 -14.69 14.04 -10.14
N ASP A 45 -14.15 13.20 -10.99
CA ASP A 45 -14.45 11.78 -11.07
C ASP A 45 -13.18 10.97 -10.73
N PRO A 46 -12.75 10.96 -9.45
CA PRO A 46 -11.46 10.39 -9.09
C PRO A 46 -11.46 8.87 -9.23
N VAL A 47 -10.42 8.39 -9.90
CA VAL A 47 -10.07 6.97 -9.99
C VAL A 47 -8.75 6.74 -9.27
N ILE A 48 -8.75 5.82 -8.30
CA ILE A 48 -7.56 5.41 -7.56
C ILE A 48 -7.17 4.02 -8.04
N GLN A 49 -5.93 3.89 -8.46
CA GLN A 49 -5.34 2.64 -8.91
C GLN A 49 -4.14 2.25 -8.06
N VAL A 50 -3.94 0.94 -7.92
CA VAL A 50 -2.73 0.33 -7.38
C VAL A 50 -2.16 -0.61 -8.45
N GLY A 51 -0.99 -0.28 -8.97
CA GLY A 51 -0.43 -0.92 -10.15
C GLY A 51 -1.36 -0.76 -11.34
N ARG A 52 -1.93 -1.88 -11.83
CA ARG A 52 -2.90 -1.89 -12.93
C ARG A 52 -4.35 -2.09 -12.48
N GLY A 53 -4.59 -2.19 -11.17
CA GLY A 53 -5.90 -2.49 -10.59
C GLY A 53 -6.60 -1.27 -10.04
N THR A 54 -7.88 -1.08 -10.38
CA THR A 54 -8.72 -0.04 -9.77
C THR A 54 -9.14 -0.43 -8.36
N VAL A 55 -8.87 0.46 -7.41
CA VAL A 55 -9.20 0.31 -5.99
C VAL A 55 -10.46 1.09 -5.63
N PHE A 56 -10.64 2.24 -6.26
CA PHE A 56 -11.78 3.12 -6.07
C PHE A 56 -12.02 3.90 -7.36
N ALA A 57 -13.27 4.04 -7.75
CA ALA A 57 -13.71 4.90 -8.84
C ALA A 57 -15.09 5.42 -8.45
N LYS A 58 -15.30 6.73 -8.55
CA LYS A 58 -16.59 7.32 -8.24
C LYS A 58 -16.71 8.67 -8.91
N ASN A 59 -17.85 8.89 -9.54
CA ASN A 59 -18.13 10.17 -10.17
C ASN A 59 -18.57 11.20 -9.12
N ASN A 60 -18.29 12.46 -9.40
CA ASN A 60 -18.81 13.63 -8.72
C ASN A 60 -18.47 13.71 -7.22
N VAL A 61 -17.21 13.39 -6.86
CA VAL A 61 -16.76 13.33 -5.46
C VAL A 61 -16.48 14.73 -4.90
N LYS A 62 -17.34 15.19 -3.97
CA LYS A 62 -17.23 16.49 -3.25
C LYS A 62 -16.67 16.40 -1.83
N THR A 63 -16.67 15.22 -1.23
CA THR A 63 -16.39 15.04 0.20
C THR A 63 -15.53 13.80 0.45
N THR A 64 -15.09 13.64 1.69
CA THR A 64 -14.31 12.46 2.12
C THR A 64 -15.01 11.15 1.79
N GLN A 65 -14.31 10.28 1.06
CA GLN A 65 -14.74 8.91 0.76
C GLN A 65 -13.95 7.92 1.62
N LYS A 66 -14.67 6.96 2.21
CA LYS A 66 -14.07 5.80 2.91
C LYS A 66 -13.83 4.69 1.89
N ILE A 67 -12.62 4.15 1.84
CA ILE A 67 -12.20 3.13 0.86
C ILE A 67 -11.90 1.82 1.59
N PHE A 68 -10.94 1.85 2.53
CA PHE A 68 -10.50 0.69 3.32
C PHE A 68 -10.26 -0.59 2.49
N LYS A 69 -9.54 -0.46 1.38
CA LYS A 69 -9.16 -1.58 0.52
C LYS A 69 -7.74 -2.02 0.81
N ASN A 70 -7.53 -3.33 0.89
CA ASN A 70 -6.23 -3.96 1.07
C ASN A 70 -5.80 -4.61 -0.24
N ILE A 71 -4.58 -4.32 -0.69
CA ILE A 71 -4.01 -4.80 -1.94
C ILE A 71 -2.67 -5.45 -1.61
N LYS A 72 -2.51 -6.73 -1.95
CA LYS A 72 -1.24 -7.43 -1.84
C LYS A 72 -0.34 -7.03 -3.00
N PHE A 73 0.94 -6.81 -2.74
CA PHE A 73 1.95 -6.55 -3.76
C PHE A 73 3.31 -7.10 -3.33
N THR A 74 4.16 -7.38 -4.31
CA THR A 74 5.55 -7.86 -4.10
C THR A 74 6.52 -6.78 -4.56
N ASP A 75 7.60 -6.57 -3.82
CA ASP A 75 8.65 -5.56 -4.04
C ASP A 75 8.15 -4.10 -4.04
N LYS A 76 7.47 -3.70 -5.12
CA LYS A 76 7.02 -2.33 -5.37
C LYS A 76 5.69 -2.31 -6.11
N THR A 77 4.89 -1.31 -5.83
CA THR A 77 3.68 -0.97 -6.59
C THR A 77 3.56 0.55 -6.72
N THR A 78 2.68 1.00 -7.60
CA THR A 78 2.39 2.43 -7.79
C THR A 78 0.97 2.71 -7.32
N LEU A 79 0.79 3.64 -6.39
CA LEU A 79 -0.51 4.18 -6.01
C LEU A 79 -0.73 5.48 -6.77
N SER A 80 -1.76 5.55 -7.60
CA SER A 80 -2.05 6.70 -8.45
C SER A 80 -3.48 7.19 -8.30
N ILE A 81 -3.68 8.48 -8.49
CA ILE A 81 -4.99 9.14 -8.57
C ILE A 81 -5.11 9.75 -9.96
N TRP A 82 -6.22 9.45 -10.60
CA TRP A 82 -6.60 9.93 -11.92
C TRP A 82 -7.90 10.71 -11.80
N ASP A 83 -8.11 11.65 -12.73
CA ASP A 83 -9.41 12.23 -12.99
C ASP A 83 -10.00 11.54 -14.21
N GLN A 84 -11.19 10.97 -14.08
CA GLN A 84 -11.88 10.28 -15.17
C GLN A 84 -12.88 11.23 -15.81
N ASP A 85 -12.46 11.95 -16.85
CA ASP A 85 -13.43 12.76 -17.58
C ASP A 85 -14.37 11.90 -18.42
N SER A 86 -15.60 12.38 -18.58
CA SER A 86 -16.62 11.75 -19.42
C SER A 86 -16.32 11.99 -20.91
N GLY A 87 -15.27 11.38 -21.44
CA GLY A 87 -14.80 11.57 -22.82
C GLY A 87 -13.88 10.44 -23.29
N ALA A 88 -13.68 10.33 -24.61
CA ALA A 88 -13.04 9.16 -25.20
C ALA A 88 -11.56 8.94 -24.80
N ASN A 89 -10.86 9.92 -24.22
CA ASN A 89 -9.42 9.85 -23.93
C ASN A 89 -8.93 10.75 -22.77
N ASN A 90 -9.79 11.13 -21.82
CA ASN A 90 -9.47 12.18 -20.87
C ASN A 90 -9.28 11.65 -19.43
N ASP A 91 -8.61 10.50 -19.28
CA ASP A 91 -8.17 10.06 -17.95
C ASP A 91 -6.87 10.77 -17.59
N ASP A 92 -6.95 11.87 -16.85
CA ASP A 92 -5.79 12.68 -16.48
C ASP A 92 -5.11 12.11 -15.22
N LEU A 93 -3.83 11.74 -15.33
CA LEU A 93 -3.04 11.38 -14.15
C LEU A 93 -2.82 12.63 -13.31
N LEU A 94 -3.53 12.71 -12.19
CA LEU A 94 -3.36 13.80 -11.24
C LEU A 94 -2.03 13.66 -10.51
N GLY A 95 -1.72 12.45 -10.02
CA GLY A 95 -0.49 12.21 -9.26
C GLY A 95 -0.33 10.77 -8.78
N PHE A 96 0.89 10.42 -8.40
CA PHE A 96 1.24 9.06 -8.00
C PHE A 96 2.34 9.02 -6.94
N VAL A 97 2.46 7.88 -6.28
CA VAL A 97 3.57 7.54 -5.38
C VAL A 97 3.97 6.09 -5.58
N ASN A 98 5.28 5.84 -5.65
CA ASN A 98 5.81 4.48 -5.63
C ASN A 98 5.90 4.00 -4.18
N VAL A 99 5.36 2.82 -3.94
CA VAL A 99 5.25 2.19 -2.63
C VAL A 99 6.13 0.96 -2.64
N SER A 100 7.07 0.87 -1.69
CA SER A 100 7.84 -0.35 -1.43
C SER A 100 7.16 -1.22 -0.39
N GLN A 101 7.57 -2.49 -0.31
CA GLN A 101 7.12 -3.45 0.70
C GLN A 101 7.50 -3.10 2.15
N THR A 102 8.26 -2.03 2.37
CA THR A 102 8.64 -1.57 3.70
C THR A 102 7.39 -1.11 4.47
N PRO A 103 7.10 -1.68 5.66
CA PRO A 103 6.00 -1.22 6.48
C PRO A 103 6.10 0.29 6.76
N THR A 104 4.95 0.94 6.81
CA THR A 104 4.87 2.38 7.03
C THR A 104 3.77 2.72 8.02
N GLY A 105 3.93 3.86 8.71
CA GLY A 105 2.80 4.54 9.33
C GLY A 105 1.81 5.05 8.27
N VAL A 106 0.76 5.73 8.71
CA VAL A 106 -0.19 6.36 7.78
C VAL A 106 0.53 7.45 6.98
N LYS A 107 0.48 7.34 5.66
CA LYS A 107 1.02 8.30 4.70
C LYS A 107 -0.11 8.97 3.92
N SER A 108 0.22 10.06 3.24
CA SER A 108 -0.71 10.81 2.40
C SER A 108 -0.10 11.22 1.07
N LEU A 109 -0.82 11.00 -0.02
CA LEU A 109 -0.57 11.60 -1.33
C LEU A 109 -1.52 12.78 -1.52
N LYS A 110 -0.98 14.00 -1.67
CA LYS A 110 -1.76 15.22 -1.87
C LYS A 110 -1.61 15.71 -3.30
N VAL A 111 -2.72 15.92 -3.98
CA VAL A 111 -2.72 16.25 -5.41
C VAL A 111 -4.03 16.90 -5.80
N ASN A 112 -3.97 18.05 -6.49
CA ASN A 112 -5.11 18.73 -7.11
C ASN A 112 -6.41 18.75 -6.26
N GLY A 113 -6.30 19.17 -4.99
CA GLY A 113 -7.44 19.23 -4.05
C GLY A 113 -7.84 17.88 -3.42
N TYR A 114 -7.20 16.77 -3.80
CA TYR A 114 -7.33 15.48 -3.14
C TYR A 114 -6.22 15.23 -2.12
N THR A 115 -6.57 14.52 -1.05
CA THR A 115 -5.61 13.88 -0.15
C THR A 115 -6.00 12.42 0.01
N LEU A 116 -5.19 11.52 -0.53
CA LEU A 116 -5.36 10.09 -0.37
C LEU A 116 -4.49 9.57 0.76
N THR A 117 -5.08 8.84 1.71
CA THR A 117 -4.35 8.24 2.83
C THR A 117 -4.17 6.74 2.65
N TYR A 118 -2.97 6.26 2.97
CA TYR A 118 -2.60 4.86 2.82
C TYR A 118 -1.60 4.43 3.89
N ARG A 119 -1.38 3.12 4.03
CA ARG A 119 -0.29 2.53 4.82
C ARG A 119 0.13 1.19 4.23
N VAL A 120 1.37 0.80 4.47
CA VAL A 120 1.91 -0.53 4.13
C VAL A 120 2.13 -1.29 5.43
N PHE A 121 1.74 -2.56 5.47
CA PHE A 121 2.03 -3.48 6.56
C PHE A 121 2.26 -4.90 6.03
#